data_AF-A0A917ZSS3-F1
#
_entry.id   AF-A0A917ZSS3-F1
#
_cell.length_a   1.000
_cell.length_b   1.000
_cell.length_c   1.000
_cell.angle_alpha   90.00
_cell.angle_beta   90.00
_cell.angle_gamma   90.00
#
_symmetry.space_group_name_H-M   'P 1'
#
loop_
_entity.id
_entity.type
_entity.pdbx_description
1 polymer ?
#
loop_
_entity_poly.entity_id
_entity_poly.type
_entity_poly.pdbx_seq_one_letter_code
_entity_poly.pdbx_strand_id
1 'polypeptide(L)'
;MNWTQPRYPFFRPFEYDFHRWLGEAGYRDAFRLLHPAAAEYSWVGRTGDGYRYDHAFVSGALERETGGCAYVHEPRTQTRLTDHSGLSLQLSLPGAQPLLVSNPTAAPEPDTLF
;
A
#
# COMPACT_ATOMS: atom_id res chain seq x y z
N MET A 1 5.26 -4.40 18.13
CA MET A 1 4.75 -3.35 17.22
C MET A 1 3.24 -3.31 17.35
N ASN A 2 2.63 -2.14 17.56
CA ASN A 2 1.20 -2.03 17.84
C ASN A 2 0.42 -1.77 16.53
N TRP A 3 0.02 -2.85 15.85
CA TRP A 3 -0.56 -2.81 14.50
C TRP A 3 -1.98 -2.23 14.43
N THR A 4 -2.65 -2.07 15.58
CA THR A 4 -4.06 -1.69 15.67
C THR A 4 -4.27 -0.23 16.09
N GLN A 5 -3.25 0.62 15.94
CA GLN A 5 -3.36 2.05 16.21
C GLN A 5 -3.55 2.81 14.88
N PRO A 6 -4.41 3.84 14.84
CA PRO A 6 -5.36 4.24 15.90
C PRO A 6 -6.44 3.18 16.12
N ARG A 7 -6.93 3.06 17.36
CA ARG A 7 -8.10 2.22 17.65
C ARG A 7 -9.37 3.05 17.48
N TYR A 8 -10.28 2.56 16.64
CA TYR A 8 -11.54 3.19 16.30
C TYR A 8 -12.68 2.52 17.07
N PRO A 9 -13.58 3.30 17.71
CA PRO A 9 -14.64 2.75 18.54
C PRO A 9 -15.67 1.94 17.76
N PHE A 10 -15.82 2.21 16.47
CA PHE A 10 -16.77 1.52 15.59
C PHE A 10 -16.21 0.22 15.00
N PHE A 11 -14.88 0.05 14.99
CA PHE A 11 -14.28 -1.17 14.49
C PHE A 11 -14.56 -2.34 15.44
N ARG A 12 -15.05 -3.42 14.85
CA ARG A 12 -15.33 -4.68 15.50
C ARG A 12 -14.01 -5.44 15.71
N PRO A 13 -13.95 -6.33 16.72
CA PRO A 13 -12.75 -7.12 16.98
C PRO A 13 -12.22 -7.85 15.73
N PHE A 14 -13.10 -8.48 14.94
CA PHE A 14 -12.68 -9.23 13.75
C PHE A 14 -11.97 -8.37 12.70
N GLU A 15 -12.25 -7.08 12.62
CA GLU A 15 -11.58 -6.15 11.69
C GLU A 15 -10.12 -5.96 12.12
N TYR A 16 -9.86 -5.88 13.42
CA TYR A 16 -8.48 -5.88 13.95
C TYR A 16 -7.80 -7.24 13.80
N ASP A 17 -8.56 -8.32 13.95
CA ASP A 17 -8.05 -9.68 13.81
C ASP A 17 -7.55 -9.94 12.39
N PHE A 18 -8.24 -9.42 11.37
CA PHE A 18 -7.78 -9.47 9.98
C PHE A 18 -6.40 -8.82 9.80
N HIS A 19 -6.17 -7.64 10.38
CA HIS A 19 -4.88 -6.95 10.30
C HIS A 19 -3.77 -7.69 11.07
N ARG A 20 -4.10 -8.28 12.24
CA ARG A 20 -3.14 -9.12 12.96
C ARG A 20 -2.78 -10.37 12.17
N TRP A 21 -3.77 -11.01 11.55
CA TRP A 21 -3.57 -12.19 10.72
C TRP A 21 -2.62 -11.91 9.55
N LEU A 22 -2.72 -10.76 8.88
CA LEU A 22 -1.73 -10.36 7.85
C LEU A 22 -0.30 -10.33 8.42
N GLY A 23 -0.14 -9.82 9.64
CA GLY A 23 1.14 -9.83 10.36
C GLY A 23 1.67 -11.24 10.63
N GLU A 24 0.80 -12.13 11.09
CA GLU A 24 1.07 -13.55 11.35
C GLU A 24 1.43 -14.30 10.06
N ALA A 25 0.79 -13.95 8.93
CA ALA A 25 1.07 -14.49 7.61
C ALA A 25 2.37 -13.96 6.98
N GLY A 26 3.14 -13.12 7.68
CA GLY A 26 4.44 -12.63 7.22
C GLY A 26 4.41 -11.32 6.43
N TYR A 27 3.29 -10.60 6.46
CA TYR A 27 3.18 -9.26 5.89
C TYR A 27 3.43 -8.19 6.95
N ARG A 28 3.78 -6.99 6.51
CA ARG A 28 4.03 -5.81 7.35
C ARG A 28 3.36 -4.60 6.74
N ASP A 29 2.67 -3.81 7.55
CA ASP A 29 2.11 -2.52 7.13
C ASP A 29 3.26 -1.52 6.90
N ALA A 30 3.52 -1.15 5.65
CA ALA A 30 4.64 -0.31 5.25
C ALA A 30 4.61 1.08 5.89
N PHE A 31 3.42 1.67 6.04
CA PHE A 31 3.28 2.95 6.73
C PHE A 31 3.69 2.80 8.20
N ARG A 32 3.26 1.72 8.86
CA ARG A 32 3.59 1.50 10.28
C ARG A 32 5.05 1.13 10.51
N LEU A 33 5.71 0.50 9.53
CA LEU A 33 7.16 0.25 9.55
C LEU A 33 7.95 1.56 9.65
N LEU A 34 7.59 2.55 8.85
CA LEU A 34 8.30 3.83 8.75
C LEU A 34 7.81 4.89 9.76
N HIS A 35 6.54 4.83 10.13
CA HIS A 35 5.87 5.81 10.97
C HIS A 35 5.16 5.13 12.16
N PRO A 36 5.90 4.48 13.08
CA PRO A 36 5.32 3.62 14.11
C PRO A 36 4.34 4.35 15.04
N ALA A 37 4.58 5.64 15.30
CA ALA A 37 3.77 6.46 16.22
C ALA A 37 2.84 7.47 15.52
N ALA A 38 2.93 7.62 14.18
CA ALA A 38 2.13 8.61 13.49
C ALA A 38 0.65 8.21 13.46
N ALA A 39 -0.21 9.20 13.68
CA ALA A 39 -1.65 9.09 13.52
C ALA A 39 -2.05 9.88 12.27
N GLU A 40 -2.00 9.20 11.11
CA GLU A 40 -2.49 9.74 9.85
C GLU A 40 -3.73 9.00 9.38
N TYR A 41 -4.55 9.72 8.63
CA TYR A 41 -5.85 9.27 8.15
C TYR A 41 -5.85 9.26 6.63
N SER A 42 -6.22 8.12 6.07
CA SER A 42 -6.44 8.00 4.64
C SER A 42 -7.79 8.59 4.26
N TRP A 43 -8.81 8.42 5.09
CA TRP A 43 -10.16 8.90 4.85
C TRP A 43 -10.61 9.88 5.94
N VAL A 44 -11.37 10.90 5.57
CA VAL A 44 -12.05 11.80 6.52
C VAL A 44 -13.50 12.02 6.12
N GLY A 45 -14.41 11.66 7.01
CA GLY A 45 -15.85 11.79 6.80
C GLY A 45 -16.36 13.22 6.89
N ARG A 46 -17.63 13.40 6.57
CA ARG A 46 -18.31 14.72 6.63
C ARG A 46 -18.35 15.33 8.04
N THR A 47 -18.27 14.50 9.07
CA THR A 47 -18.22 14.91 10.48
C THR A 47 -16.81 15.30 10.95
N GLY A 48 -15.79 15.15 10.10
CA GLY A 48 -14.39 15.42 10.43
C GLY A 48 -13.65 14.24 11.05
N ASP A 49 -14.32 13.12 11.31
CA ASP A 49 -13.70 11.91 11.85
C ASP A 49 -12.74 11.28 10.84
N GLY A 50 -11.52 11.02 11.29
CA GLY A 50 -10.44 10.47 10.47
C GLY A 50 -10.20 8.99 10.71
N TYR A 51 -10.06 8.24 9.62
CA TYR A 51 -9.81 6.81 9.65
C TYR A 51 -8.69 6.45 8.68
N ARG A 52 -7.97 5.38 9.02
CA ARG A 52 -6.93 4.81 8.18
C ARG A 52 -7.46 3.50 7.61
N TYR A 53 -8.05 3.59 6.43
CA TYR A 53 -8.63 2.45 5.70
C TYR A 53 -7.73 1.93 4.59
N ASP A 54 -6.86 2.80 4.06
CA ASP A 54 -5.96 2.46 2.96
C ASP A 54 -4.61 2.06 3.53
N HIS A 55 -4.19 0.84 3.22
CA HIS A 55 -2.93 0.26 3.70
C HIS A 55 -2.13 -0.33 2.54
N ALA A 56 -0.80 -0.28 2.68
CA ALA A 56 0.12 -1.01 1.82
C ALA A 56 0.85 -2.05 2.69
N PHE A 57 0.61 -3.33 2.42
CA PHE A 57 1.29 -4.43 3.10
C PHE A 57 2.41 -4.97 2.23
N VAL A 58 3.62 -5.05 2.78
CA VAL A 58 4.78 -5.64 2.13
C VAL A 58 5.07 -7.01 2.74
N SER A 59 5.50 -7.97 1.92
CA SER A 59 6.02 -9.24 2.44
C SER A 59 7.34 -9.00 3.18
N GLY A 60 7.74 -9.93 4.05
CA GLY A 60 9.02 -9.81 4.78
C GLY A 60 10.25 -9.64 3.86
N ALA A 61 10.22 -10.15 2.63
CA ALA A 61 11.29 -9.95 1.66
C ALA A 61 11.40 -8.49 1.17
N LEU A 62 10.28 -7.78 1.13
CA LEU A 62 10.19 -6.39 0.68
C LEU A 62 10.32 -5.39 1.84
N GLU A 63 10.32 -5.85 3.09
CA GLU A 63 10.47 -4.99 4.27
C GLU A 63 11.75 -4.15 4.20
N ARG A 64 12.88 -4.76 3.83
CA ARG A 64 14.17 -4.05 3.70
C ARG A 64 14.24 -3.12 2.50
N GLU A 65 13.45 -3.40 1.48
CA GLU A 65 13.40 -2.58 0.26
C GLU A 65 12.39 -1.43 0.38
N THR A 66 11.67 -1.34 1.50
CA THR A 66 10.68 -0.29 1.74
C THR A 66 11.39 1.01 2.15
N GLY A 67 11.55 1.91 1.18
CA GLY A 67 12.24 3.19 1.36
C GLY A 67 11.33 4.37 1.73
N GLY A 68 10.03 4.26 1.52
CA GLY A 68 9.07 5.33 1.80
C GLY A 68 7.61 4.85 1.75
N CYS A 69 6.75 5.41 2.59
CA CYS A 69 5.31 5.19 2.54
C CYS A 69 4.59 6.35 3.21
N ALA A 70 3.73 7.07 2.50
CA ALA A 70 3.08 8.28 3.02
C ALA A 70 1.68 8.48 2.43
N TYR A 71 0.82 9.18 3.17
CA TYR A 71 -0.45 9.65 2.62
C TYR A 71 -0.26 10.95 1.84
N VAL A 72 -0.79 10.97 0.62
CA VAL A 72 -0.83 12.16 -0.24
C VAL A 72 -2.19 12.81 -0.03
N HIS A 73 -2.23 13.84 0.82
CA HIS A 73 -3.49 14.46 1.25
C HIS A 73 -4.10 15.44 0.25
N GLU A 74 -3.33 15.94 -0.73
CA GLU A 74 -3.75 16.96 -1.69
C GLU A 74 -5.09 16.65 -2.40
N PRO A 75 -5.35 15.41 -2.90
CA PRO A 75 -6.64 15.04 -3.50
C PRO A 75 -7.85 15.28 -2.58
N ARG A 76 -7.66 15.12 -1.27
CA ARG A 76 -8.69 15.30 -0.25
C ARG A 76 -8.81 16.74 0.22
N THR A 77 -7.69 17.39 0.52
CA THR A 77 -7.68 18.65 1.27
C THR A 77 -7.68 19.88 0.38
N GLN A 78 -6.99 19.84 -0.76
CA GLN A 78 -6.79 20.98 -1.64
C GLN A 78 -7.77 20.97 -2.81
N THR A 79 -7.81 19.85 -3.54
CA THR A 79 -8.66 19.73 -4.74
C THR A 79 -10.05 19.17 -4.43
N ARG A 80 -10.21 18.51 -3.28
CA ARG A 80 -11.48 17.93 -2.80
C ARG A 80 -12.15 17.00 -3.82
N LEU A 81 -11.34 16.24 -4.55
CA LEU A 81 -11.80 15.29 -5.56
C LEU A 81 -12.36 14.01 -4.94
N THR A 82 -11.97 13.71 -3.70
CA THR A 82 -12.35 12.51 -2.95
C THR A 82 -12.26 12.81 -1.45
N ASP A 83 -12.94 12.00 -0.64
CA ASP A 83 -12.79 11.94 0.82
C ASP A 83 -11.55 11.12 1.27
N HIS A 84 -10.81 10.53 0.32
CA HIS A 84 -9.57 9.81 0.54
C HIS A 84 -8.31 10.61 0.16
N SER A 85 -7.25 10.37 0.90
CA SER A 85 -5.88 10.71 0.55
C SER A 85 -5.32 9.58 -0.33
N GLY A 86 -4.43 9.91 -1.27
CA GLY A 86 -3.64 8.89 -1.95
C GLY A 86 -2.72 8.18 -0.96
N LEU A 87 -2.30 6.96 -1.28
CA LEU A 87 -1.27 6.23 -0.54
C LEU A 87 -0.09 5.97 -1.47
N SER A 88 1.10 6.45 -1.09
CA SER A 88 2.34 6.17 -1.82
C SER A 88 3.14 5.09 -1.10
N LEU A 89 3.80 4.24 -1.88
CA LEU A 89 4.79 3.27 -1.42
C LEU A 89 5.98 3.36 -2.37
N GLN A 90 7.18 3.48 -1.79
CA GLN A 90 8.44 3.47 -2.52
C GLN A 90 9.22 2.21 -2.15
N LEU A 91 9.57 1.44 -3.19
CA LEU A 91 10.39 0.23 -3.07
C LEU A 91 11.70 0.42 -3.84
N SER A 92 12.82 0.05 -3.22
CA SER A 92 14.14 0.00 -3.84
C SER A 92 14.43 -1.43 -4.29
N LEU A 93 13.89 -1.82 -5.44
CA LEU A 93 14.09 -3.19 -5.93
C LEU A 93 15.43 -3.33 -6.64
N PRO A 94 16.15 -4.46 -6.48
CA PRO A 94 17.24 -4.79 -7.38
C PRO A 94 16.71 -4.83 -8.81
N GLY A 95 17.48 -4.30 -9.75
CA GLY A 95 17.08 -4.28 -11.16
C GLY A 95 16.74 -5.69 -11.64
N ALA A 96 15.46 -5.94 -11.90
CA ALA A 96 15.03 -7.18 -12.52
C ALA A 96 15.44 -7.14 -14.00
N GLN A 97 16.03 -8.23 -14.49
CA GLN A 97 16.09 -8.45 -15.93
C GLN A 97 14.64 -8.46 -16.44
N PRO A 98 14.27 -7.58 -17.40
CA PRO A 98 12.95 -7.63 -17.98
C PRO A 98 12.68 -9.04 -18.48
N LEU A 99 11.55 -9.61 -18.08
CA LEU A 99 11.13 -10.89 -18.65
C LEU A 99 10.91 -10.65 -20.15
N LEU A 100 11.47 -11.53 -20.98
CA LEU A 100 11.17 -11.53 -22.40
C LEU A 100 9.69 -11.85 -22.56
N VAL A 101 8.87 -10.82 -22.75
CA VAL A 101 7.44 -10.94 -23.02
C VAL A 101 7.25 -10.86 -24.53
N SER A 102 6.75 -11.95 -25.12
CA SER A 102 6.23 -11.91 -26.48
C SER A 102 4.76 -11.49 -26.44
N ASN A 103 4.33 -10.68 -27.39
CA ASN A 103 2.90 -10.47 -27.61
C ASN A 103 2.32 -11.79 -28.15
N PRO A 104 1.40 -12.47 -27.44
CA PRO A 104 0.85 -13.75 -27.88
C PRO A 104 0.02 -13.62 -29.17
N THR A 105 -0.34 -12.39 -29.55
CA THR A 105 -1.10 -12.06 -30.76
C THR A 105 -0.20 -11.48 -31.87
N ALA A 106 1.11 -11.30 -31.62
CA ALA A 106 2.01 -10.92 -32.70
C ALA A 106 2.16 -12.11 -33.65
N ALA A 107 1.91 -11.87 -34.94
CA ALA A 107 2.27 -12.82 -35.98
C ALA A 107 3.78 -13.08 -35.90
N PRO A 108 4.24 -14.33 -36.09
CA PRO A 108 5.66 -14.61 -36.17
C PRO A 108 6.28 -13.74 -37.27
N GLU A 109 7.41 -13.09 -36.97
CA GLU A 109 8.23 -12.42 -37.98
C GLU A 109 8.57 -13.45 -39.07
N PRO A 110 8.39 -13.11 -40.36
CA PRO A 110 8.70 -14.05 -41.43
C PRO A 110 10.18 -14.44 -41.35
N ASP A 111 10.47 -15.74 -41.41
CA ASP A 111 11.83 -16.26 -41.50
C ASP A 111 12.52 -15.59 -42.69
N THR A 112 13.44 -14.66 -42.40
CA THR A 112 14.34 -14.12 -43.42
C THR A 112 15.43 -15.15 -43.64
N LEU A 113 15.17 -16.05 -44.59
CA LEU A 113 16.18 -16.90 -45.19
C LEU A 113 17.22 -15.99 -45.88
N PHE A 114 18.32 -15.72 -45.19
CA PHE A 114 19.59 -15.32 -45.81
C PHE A 114 20.56 -16.51 -45.74
#